data_AF-T0ZDQ4-F1
#
_entry.id   AF-T0ZDQ4-F1
#
_cell.length_a   1.000
_cell.length_b   1.000
_cell.length_c   1.000
_cell.angle_alpha   90.00
_cell.angle_beta   90.00
_cell.angle_gamma   90.00
#
_symmetry.space_group_name_H-M   'P 1'
#
loop_
_entity.id
_entity.type
_entity.pdbx_description
1 polymer ?
#
loop_
_entity_poly.entity_id
_entity_poly.type
_entity_poly.pdbx_seq_one_letter_code
_entity_poly.pdbx_strand_id
1 'polypeptide(L)'
;SPDLIWLTPAIGLLLVSLISHYFAKEVKGHGVPQILESLALRGGRIRPRVGFFGILAPAITIGAGGSVGREGPIALIGGAFGSIVGQTLRLPDKYISLLLACGSAAGIAATFNAPIAGGFFGLEVILGSYAMGAIVPVFLSSIMGVTVFDAIMGNVPALPTPQYAVV
;
A
#
# COMPACT_ATOMS: atom_id res chain seq x y z
N SER A 1 16.41 15.89 -25.96
CA SER A 1 17.84 15.57 -26.18
C SER A 1 18.25 14.44 -25.24
N PRO A 2 19.21 13.59 -25.62
CA PRO A 2 19.64 12.42 -24.83
C PRO A 2 20.18 12.77 -23.43
N ASP A 3 20.58 14.01 -23.23
CA ASP A 3 21.10 14.60 -22.00
C ASP A 3 20.01 14.80 -20.90
N LEU A 4 18.72 14.91 -21.27
CA LEU A 4 17.62 15.08 -20.32
C LEU A 4 17.35 13.80 -19.51
N ILE A 5 17.65 12.63 -20.07
CA ILE A 5 17.42 11.31 -19.47
C ILE A 5 18.32 11.08 -18.24
N TRP A 6 19.51 11.67 -18.24
CA TRP A 6 20.47 11.59 -17.13
C TRP A 6 20.13 12.56 -15.99
N LEU A 7 19.47 13.68 -16.30
CA LEU A 7 19.05 14.68 -15.31
C LEU A 7 17.80 14.26 -14.54
N THR A 8 16.88 13.52 -15.17
CA THR A 8 15.65 13.02 -14.54
C THR A 8 15.86 12.23 -13.23
N PRO A 9 16.76 11.23 -13.14
CA PRO A 9 16.99 10.53 -11.88
C PRO A 9 17.65 11.43 -10.82
N ALA A 10 18.54 12.35 -11.22
CA ALA A 10 19.18 13.28 -10.29
C ALA A 10 18.16 14.24 -9.67
N ILE A 11 17.25 14.80 -10.47
CA ILE A 11 16.16 15.67 -10.01
C ILE A 11 15.16 14.88 -9.16
N GLY A 12 14.79 13.66 -9.58
CA GLY A 12 13.90 12.79 -8.83
C GLY A 12 14.45 12.45 -7.43
N LEU A 13 15.74 12.09 -7.35
CA LEU A 13 16.41 11.83 -6.07
C LEU A 13 16.48 13.07 -5.19
N LEU A 14 16.76 14.24 -5.76
CA LEU A 14 16.78 15.51 -5.02
C LEU A 14 15.41 15.84 -4.42
N LEU A 15 14.34 15.70 -5.21
CA LEU A 15 12.97 15.95 -4.76
C LEU A 15 12.53 14.96 -3.69
N VAL A 16 12.75 13.66 -3.90
CA VAL A 16 12.40 12.61 -2.92
C VAL A 16 13.18 12.80 -1.62
N SER A 17 14.46 13.15 -1.73
CA SER A 17 15.31 13.46 -0.56
C SER A 17 14.79 14.68 0.19
N LEU A 18 14.41 15.74 -0.52
CA LEU A 18 13.88 16.96 0.11
C LEU A 18 12.54 16.70 0.80
N ILE A 19 11.62 15.99 0.13
CA ILE A 19 10.31 15.61 0.69
C ILE A 19 10.49 14.74 1.94
N SER A 20 11.34 13.71 1.85
CA SER A 20 11.58 12.79 2.97
C SER A 20 12.33 13.46 4.12
N HIS A 21 13.19 14.45 3.84
CA HIS A 21 13.98 15.12 4.88
C HIS A 21 13.17 16.21 5.60
N TYR A 22 12.40 17.02 4.88
CA TYR A 22 11.68 18.16 5.44
C TYR A 22 10.24 17.86 5.83
N PHE A 23 9.50 17.09 5.03
CA PHE A 23 8.05 16.98 5.19
C PHE A 23 7.61 15.68 5.85
N ALA A 24 8.32 14.58 5.58
CA ALA A 24 7.93 13.28 6.09
C ALA A 24 9.14 12.38 6.39
N LYS A 25 9.88 12.70 7.48
CA LYS A 25 10.91 11.79 8.01
C LYS A 25 10.38 10.38 8.28
N GLU A 26 9.08 10.28 8.59
CA GLU A 26 8.36 9.03 8.82
C GLU A 26 8.25 8.18 7.52
N VAL A 27 8.30 8.78 6.32
CA VAL A 27 8.20 8.08 5.01
C VAL A 27 9.55 7.52 4.55
N LYS A 28 10.62 7.65 5.35
CA LYS A 28 11.90 7.00 5.07
C LYS A 28 11.77 5.48 5.20
N GLY A 29 11.57 4.78 4.09
CA GLY A 29 11.60 3.31 4.07
C GLY A 29 10.60 2.66 3.10
N HIS A 30 10.40 1.36 3.26
CA HIS A 30 9.63 0.49 2.36
C HIS A 30 8.11 0.45 2.66
N GLY A 31 7.52 1.48 3.28
CA GLY A 31 6.08 1.58 3.56
C GLY A 31 5.56 0.61 4.64
N VAL A 32 5.70 -0.71 4.46
CA VAL A 32 5.23 -1.76 5.38
C VAL A 32 5.78 -1.60 6.80
N PRO A 33 7.09 -1.36 7.03
CA PRO A 33 7.61 -1.18 8.39
C PRO A 33 6.92 -0.05 9.16
N GLN A 34 6.49 1.00 8.45
CA GLN A 34 5.79 2.13 9.04
C GLN A 34 4.36 1.77 9.47
N ILE A 35 3.70 0.89 8.72
CA ILE A 35 2.41 0.32 9.10
C ILE A 35 2.57 -0.50 10.38
N LEU A 36 3.58 -1.38 10.42
CA LEU A 36 3.85 -2.23 11.59
C LEU A 36 4.21 -1.41 12.82
N GLU A 37 5.03 -0.37 12.67
CA GLU A 37 5.34 0.58 13.73
C GLU A 37 4.06 1.25 14.26
N SER A 38 3.15 1.66 13.37
CA SER A 38 1.88 2.29 13.78
C SER A 38 0.98 1.32 14.55
N LEU A 39 0.97 0.03 14.16
CA LEU A 39 0.21 -1.01 14.86
C LEU A 39 0.81 -1.30 16.23
N ALA A 40 2.14 -1.41 16.32
CA ALA A 40 2.84 -1.71 17.56
C ALA A 40 2.83 -0.54 18.57
N LEU A 41 3.00 0.70 18.10
CA LEU A 41 3.23 1.86 18.97
C LEU A 41 2.05 2.83 19.07
N ARG A 42 1.10 2.79 18.13
CA ARG A 42 0.04 3.81 17.99
C ARG A 42 -1.35 3.22 17.76
N GLY A 43 -1.55 1.92 17.99
CA GLY A 43 -2.85 1.26 17.81
C GLY A 43 -3.39 1.34 16.37
N GLY A 44 -2.48 1.34 15.39
CA GLY A 44 -2.82 1.44 13.96
C GLY A 44 -3.14 2.85 13.48
N ARG A 45 -2.89 3.89 14.28
CA ARG A 45 -3.17 5.28 13.92
C ARG A 45 -2.06 5.86 13.05
N ILE A 46 -2.36 6.03 11.76
CA ILE A 46 -1.50 6.69 10.79
C ILE A 46 -1.90 8.16 10.65
N ARG A 47 -0.92 9.06 10.66
CA ARG A 47 -1.15 10.50 10.47
C ARG A 47 -1.53 10.78 9.01
N PRO A 48 -2.55 11.60 8.70
CA PRO A 48 -2.95 11.89 7.32
C PRO A 48 -1.82 12.38 6.41
N ARG A 49 -0.91 13.19 6.96
CA ARG A 49 0.31 13.64 6.24
C ARG A 49 1.18 12.48 5.73
N VAL A 50 1.26 11.39 6.49
CA VAL A 50 2.04 10.20 6.11
C VAL A 50 1.39 9.50 4.93
N GLY A 51 0.06 9.38 4.93
CA GLY A 51 -0.67 8.84 3.77
C GLY A 51 -0.43 9.67 2.51
N PHE A 52 -0.50 11.00 2.62
CA PHE A 52 -0.26 11.90 1.49
C PHE A 52 1.17 11.83 0.94
N PHE A 53 2.17 11.95 1.80
CA PHE A 53 3.58 11.87 1.38
C PHE A 53 3.99 10.44 0.98
N GLY A 54 3.30 9.42 1.51
CA GLY A 54 3.44 8.02 1.11
C GLY A 54 2.94 7.72 -0.30
N ILE A 55 2.12 8.60 -0.90
CA ILE A 55 1.79 8.57 -2.34
C ILE A 55 2.87 9.32 -3.14
N LEU A 56 3.16 10.56 -2.73
CA LEU A 56 4.00 11.47 -3.51
C LEU A 56 5.44 10.98 -3.68
N ALA A 57 6.08 10.54 -2.60
CA ALA A 57 7.47 10.13 -2.64
C ALA A 57 7.71 8.94 -3.60
N PRO A 58 7.01 7.80 -3.48
CA PRO A 58 7.18 6.69 -4.41
C PRO A 58 6.70 7.00 -5.83
N ALA A 59 5.67 7.85 -6.02
CA ALA A 59 5.27 8.29 -7.36
C ALA A 59 6.39 9.03 -8.08
N ILE A 60 7.11 9.93 -7.38
CA ILE A 60 8.27 10.64 -7.94
C ILE A 60 9.43 9.67 -8.18
N THR A 61 9.72 8.76 -7.25
CA THR A 61 10.79 7.78 -7.41
C THR A 61 10.57 6.86 -8.61
N ILE A 62 9.35 6.33 -8.76
CA ILE A 62 8.99 5.45 -9.89
C ILE A 62 8.99 6.25 -11.19
N GLY A 63 8.41 7.46 -11.19
CA GLY A 63 8.40 8.34 -12.36
C GLY A 63 9.79 8.80 -12.82
N ALA A 64 10.75 8.88 -11.90
CA ALA A 64 12.15 9.21 -12.19
C ALA A 64 13.00 8.00 -12.62
N GLY A 65 12.41 6.80 -12.72
CA GLY A 65 13.10 5.57 -13.12
C GLY A 65 13.84 4.85 -11.99
N GLY A 66 13.49 5.12 -10.72
CA GLY A 66 14.07 4.42 -9.57
C GLY A 66 13.62 2.95 -9.49
N SER A 67 14.56 2.06 -9.18
CA SER A 67 14.28 0.63 -8.96
C SER A 67 13.66 0.42 -7.57
N VAL A 68 12.32 0.50 -7.48
CA VAL A 68 11.56 0.33 -6.24
C VAL A 68 10.30 -0.49 -6.50
N GLY A 69 10.01 -1.43 -5.61
CA GLY A 69 8.77 -2.21 -5.62
C GLY A 69 7.56 -1.35 -5.24
N ARG A 70 6.42 -1.58 -5.91
CA ARG A 70 5.15 -0.88 -5.66
C ARG A 70 4.40 -1.37 -4.42
N GLU A 71 4.79 -2.52 -3.88
CA GLU A 71 4.13 -3.24 -2.77
C GLU A 71 4.01 -2.40 -1.51
N GLY A 72 5.15 -1.90 -1.02
CA GLY A 72 5.23 -1.12 0.21
C GLY A 72 4.41 0.17 0.18
N PRO A 73 4.56 1.02 -0.85
CA PRO A 73 3.72 2.20 -1.04
C PRO A 73 2.24 1.90 -1.04
N ILE A 74 1.81 0.88 -1.80
CA ILE A 74 0.38 0.59 -1.98
C ILE A 74 -0.24 0.06 -0.68
N ALA A 75 0.45 -0.81 0.04
CA ALA A 75 0.02 -1.23 1.38
C ALA A 75 -0.11 -0.02 2.32
N LEU A 76 0.87 0.89 2.32
CA LEU A 76 0.84 2.07 3.19
C LEU A 76 -0.32 3.00 2.84
N ILE A 77 -0.59 3.24 1.56
CA ILE A 77 -1.67 4.12 1.10
C ILE A 77 -3.03 3.55 1.49
N GLY A 78 -3.26 2.26 1.18
CA GLY A 78 -4.50 1.58 1.56
C GLY A 78 -4.70 1.54 3.08
N GLY A 79 -3.66 1.18 3.83
CA GLY A 79 -3.70 1.12 5.28
C GLY A 79 -3.88 2.49 5.94
N ALA A 80 -3.23 3.54 5.40
CA ALA A 80 -3.42 4.91 5.86
C ALA A 80 -4.86 5.36 5.62
N PHE A 81 -5.46 5.05 4.47
CA PHE A 81 -6.87 5.36 4.20
C PHE A 81 -7.79 4.68 5.22
N GLY A 82 -7.64 3.37 5.45
CA GLY A 82 -8.41 2.64 6.45
C GLY A 82 -8.24 3.20 7.87
N SER A 83 -7.01 3.52 8.24
CA SER A 83 -6.69 4.16 9.53
C SER A 83 -7.36 5.52 9.70
N ILE A 84 -7.32 6.37 8.67
CA ILE A 84 -7.94 7.70 8.68
C ILE A 84 -9.46 7.58 8.81
N VAL A 85 -10.09 6.65 8.07
CA VAL A 85 -11.53 6.39 8.19
C VAL A 85 -11.89 5.97 9.62
N GLY A 86 -11.13 5.03 10.21
CA GLY A 86 -11.35 4.60 11.59
C GLY A 86 -11.17 5.72 12.61
N GLN A 87 -10.19 6.60 12.40
CA GLN A 87 -9.95 7.77 13.25
C GLN A 87 -11.07 8.81 13.13
N THR A 88 -11.55 9.10 11.91
CA THR A 88 -12.67 10.02 11.67
C THR A 88 -13.95 9.53 12.32
N LEU A 89 -14.19 8.22 12.27
CA LEU A 89 -15.31 7.55 12.95
C LEU A 89 -15.10 7.40 14.47
N ARG A 90 -13.95 7.86 15.01
CA ARG A 90 -13.58 7.80 16.43
C ARG A 90 -13.65 6.37 16.99
N LEU A 91 -13.27 5.39 16.19
CA LEU A 91 -13.30 3.99 16.60
C LEU A 91 -12.19 3.66 17.61
N PRO A 92 -12.38 2.59 18.41
CA PRO A 92 -11.32 2.02 19.23
C PRO A 92 -10.14 1.53 18.37
N ASP A 93 -8.95 1.54 18.95
CA ASP A 93 -7.71 1.14 18.25
C ASP A 93 -7.79 -0.25 17.61
N LYS A 94 -8.48 -1.20 18.24
CA LYS A 94 -8.74 -2.54 17.67
C LYS A 94 -9.39 -2.47 16.28
N TYR A 95 -10.39 -1.59 16.12
CA TYR A 95 -11.10 -1.45 14.85
C TYR A 95 -10.30 -0.57 13.87
N ILE A 96 -9.53 0.41 14.35
CA ILE A 96 -8.62 1.19 13.48
C ILE A 96 -7.57 0.27 12.86
N SER A 97 -6.93 -0.59 13.66
CA SER A 97 -5.98 -1.61 13.18
C SER A 97 -6.62 -2.56 12.17
N LEU A 98 -7.88 -2.97 12.40
CA LEU A 98 -8.62 -3.80 11.47
C LEU A 98 -8.90 -3.07 10.14
N LEU A 99 -9.39 -1.82 10.19
CA LEU A 99 -9.64 -1.03 8.98
C LEU A 99 -8.34 -0.75 8.21
N LEU A 100 -7.25 -0.47 8.91
CA LEU A 100 -5.92 -0.35 8.33
C LEU A 100 -5.53 -1.64 7.61
N ALA A 101 -5.70 -2.81 8.22
CA ALA A 101 -5.40 -4.09 7.58
C ALA A 101 -6.28 -4.36 6.35
N CYS A 102 -7.59 -4.07 6.44
CA CYS A 102 -8.53 -4.17 5.32
C CYS A 102 -8.10 -3.28 4.14
N GLY A 103 -7.69 -2.04 4.42
CA GLY A 103 -7.23 -1.10 3.40
C GLY A 103 -5.93 -1.56 2.74
N SER A 104 -4.95 -2.02 3.53
CA SER A 104 -3.70 -2.59 3.01
C SER A 104 -3.95 -3.82 2.14
N ALA A 105 -4.81 -4.73 2.60
CA ALA A 105 -5.19 -5.95 1.87
C ALA A 105 -5.85 -5.62 0.53
N ALA A 106 -6.81 -4.68 0.51
CA ALA A 106 -7.49 -4.23 -0.71
C ALA A 106 -6.51 -3.62 -1.72
N GLY A 107 -5.59 -2.76 -1.27
CA GLY A 107 -4.60 -2.13 -2.15
C GLY A 107 -3.65 -3.15 -2.80
N ILE A 108 -3.11 -4.07 -1.99
CA ILE A 108 -2.24 -5.15 -2.49
C ILE A 108 -3.01 -6.05 -3.45
N ALA A 109 -4.20 -6.51 -3.07
CA ALA A 109 -5.02 -7.38 -3.90
C ALA A 109 -5.33 -6.75 -5.26
N ALA A 110 -5.77 -5.49 -5.27
CA ALA A 110 -6.07 -4.74 -6.49
C ALA A 110 -4.86 -4.62 -7.42
N THR A 111 -3.67 -4.42 -6.85
CA THR A 111 -2.43 -4.22 -7.64
C THR A 111 -1.96 -5.49 -8.31
N PHE A 112 -2.11 -6.63 -7.63
CA PHE A 112 -1.64 -7.93 -8.12
C PHE A 112 -2.76 -8.78 -8.74
N ASN A 113 -4.00 -8.27 -8.79
CA ASN A 113 -5.19 -9.04 -9.14
C ASN A 113 -5.25 -10.38 -8.35
N ALA A 114 -4.94 -10.31 -7.05
CA ALA A 114 -4.72 -11.50 -6.21
C ALA A 114 -5.46 -11.37 -4.87
N PRO A 115 -6.79 -11.57 -4.84
CA PRO A 115 -7.60 -11.33 -3.65
C PRO A 115 -7.29 -12.27 -2.49
N ILE A 116 -6.91 -13.52 -2.79
CA ILE A 116 -6.53 -14.49 -1.76
C ILE A 116 -5.21 -14.06 -1.11
N ALA A 117 -4.20 -13.74 -1.92
CA ALA A 117 -2.89 -13.30 -1.44
C ALA A 117 -2.98 -11.98 -0.65
N GLY A 118 -3.76 -11.01 -1.13
CA GLY A 118 -3.98 -9.75 -0.40
C GLY A 118 -4.69 -9.94 0.94
N GLY A 119 -5.64 -10.89 1.01
CA GLY A 119 -6.30 -11.26 2.26
C GLY A 119 -5.33 -11.83 3.30
N PHE A 120 -4.51 -12.80 2.90
CA PHE A 120 -3.46 -13.35 3.77
C PHE A 120 -2.41 -12.31 4.15
N PHE A 121 -2.00 -11.43 3.23
CA PHE A 121 -1.11 -10.33 3.54
C PHE A 121 -1.66 -9.44 4.67
N GLY A 122 -2.95 -9.09 4.63
CA GLY A 122 -3.59 -8.33 5.69
C GLY A 122 -3.63 -9.06 7.04
N LEU A 123 -3.80 -10.38 7.05
CA LEU A 123 -3.87 -11.18 8.28
C LEU A 123 -2.50 -11.52 8.87
N GLU A 124 -1.58 -12.00 8.05
CA GLU A 124 -0.26 -12.49 8.47
C GLU A 124 0.75 -11.37 8.63
N VAL A 125 0.87 -10.51 7.61
CA VAL A 125 1.92 -9.49 7.59
C VAL A 125 1.48 -8.28 8.40
N ILE A 126 0.24 -7.82 8.22
CA ILE A 126 -0.23 -6.60 8.88
C ILE A 126 -0.72 -6.89 10.31
N LEU A 127 -1.73 -7.75 10.49
CA LEU A 127 -2.28 -8.01 11.83
C LEU A 127 -1.49 -9.02 12.65
N GLY A 128 -0.69 -9.88 12.03
CA GLY A 128 0.04 -10.96 12.69
C GLY A 128 -0.85 -11.95 13.47
N SER A 129 -2.16 -11.99 13.19
CA SER A 129 -3.10 -12.82 13.94
C SER A 129 -4.32 -13.25 13.12
N TYR A 130 -4.73 -14.51 13.33
CA TYR A 130 -5.89 -15.13 12.72
C TYR A 130 -7.14 -15.01 13.60
N ALA A 131 -7.47 -13.78 14.03
CA ALA A 131 -8.71 -13.57 14.76
C ALA A 131 -9.91 -13.83 13.84
N MET A 132 -10.85 -14.70 14.24
CA MET A 132 -12.07 -14.99 13.46
C MET A 132 -12.83 -13.71 13.06
N GLY A 133 -12.83 -12.69 13.93
CA GLY A 133 -13.45 -11.40 13.66
C GLY A 133 -12.72 -10.53 12.61
N ALA A 134 -11.49 -10.87 12.22
CA ALA A 134 -10.71 -10.15 11.22
C ALA A 134 -10.69 -10.84 9.85
N ILE A 135 -10.82 -12.17 9.80
CA ILE A 135 -10.75 -12.94 8.55
C ILE A 135 -11.78 -12.45 7.54
N VAL A 136 -13.05 -12.49 7.92
CA VAL A 136 -14.16 -12.11 7.03
C VAL A 136 -14.02 -10.68 6.49
N PRO A 137 -13.85 -9.64 7.32
CA PRO A 137 -13.75 -8.27 6.80
C PRO A 137 -12.50 -8.03 5.95
N VAL A 138 -11.35 -8.65 6.28
CA VAL A 138 -10.11 -8.48 5.51
C VAL A 138 -10.22 -9.12 4.12
N PHE A 139 -10.74 -10.35 4.03
CA PHE A 139 -10.96 -11.02 2.74
C PHE A 139 -12.03 -10.33 1.91
N LEU A 140 -13.12 -9.88 2.52
CA LEU A 140 -14.14 -9.09 1.81
C LEU A 140 -13.55 -7.79 1.25
N SER A 141 -12.77 -7.05 2.05
CA SER A 141 -12.10 -5.84 1.59
C SER A 141 -11.14 -6.12 0.43
N SER A 142 -10.39 -7.22 0.52
CA SER A 142 -9.47 -7.69 -0.53
C SER A 142 -10.21 -7.95 -1.86
N ILE A 143 -11.31 -8.71 -1.82
CA ILE A 143 -12.14 -9.01 -2.99
C ILE A 143 -12.74 -7.71 -3.56
N MET A 144 -13.28 -6.85 -2.70
CA MET A 144 -13.84 -5.56 -3.12
C MET A 144 -12.80 -4.70 -3.83
N GLY A 145 -11.56 -4.66 -3.33
CA GLY A 145 -10.45 -3.96 -3.97
C GLY A 145 -10.20 -4.42 -5.40
N VAL A 146 -10.16 -5.74 -5.62
CA VAL A 146 -9.98 -6.31 -6.97
C VAL A 146 -11.18 -6.02 -7.85
N THR A 147 -12.40 -6.23 -7.36
CA THR A 147 -13.61 -5.98 -8.18
C THR A 147 -13.74 -4.53 -8.63
N VAL A 148 -13.40 -3.57 -7.77
CA VAL A 148 -13.40 -2.14 -8.12
C VAL A 148 -12.28 -1.83 -9.11
N PHE A 149 -11.09 -2.42 -8.92
CA PHE A 149 -9.99 -2.28 -9.86
C PHE A 149 -10.36 -2.79 -11.26
N ASP A 150 -10.92 -4.00 -11.35
CA ASP A 150 -11.33 -4.61 -12.61
C ASP A 150 -12.47 -3.84 -13.28
N ALA A 151 -13.40 -3.28 -12.50
CA ALA A 151 -14.49 -2.45 -13.02
C ALA A 151 -13.98 -1.14 -13.67
N ILE A 152 -12.84 -0.61 -13.21
CA ILE A 152 -12.27 0.65 -13.71
C ILE A 152 -11.25 0.40 -14.83
N MET A 153 -10.35 -0.56 -14.63
CA MET A 153 -9.20 -0.81 -15.53
C MET A 153 -9.50 -1.87 -16.60
N GLY A 154 -10.61 -2.60 -16.47
CA GLY A 154 -10.90 -3.79 -17.26
C GLY A 154 -10.21 -5.03 -16.71
N ASN A 155 -10.78 -6.20 -16.98
CA ASN A 155 -10.26 -7.49 -16.52
C ASN A 155 -9.04 -7.92 -17.35
N VAL A 156 -7.90 -7.26 -17.11
CA VAL A 156 -6.62 -7.59 -17.75
C VAL A 156 -5.69 -8.20 -16.70
N PRO A 157 -5.26 -9.46 -16.87
CA PRO A 157 -4.33 -10.08 -15.93
C PRO A 157 -3.05 -9.24 -15.82
N ALA A 158 -2.66 -8.89 -14.59
CA ALA A 158 -1.42 -8.14 -14.34
C ALA A 158 -0.17 -8.89 -14.82
N LEU A 159 -0.25 -10.24 -14.91
CA LEU A 159 0.77 -11.14 -15.41
C LEU A 159 0.15 -12.11 -16.43
N PRO A 160 0.26 -11.85 -17.75
CA PRO A 160 -0.19 -12.80 -18.76
C PRO A 160 0.69 -14.05 -18.72
N THR A 161 0.11 -15.21 -18.42
CA THR A 161 0.83 -16.49 -18.45
C THR A 161 0.91 -17.02 -19.89
N PRO A 162 2.08 -17.47 -20.36
CA PRO A 162 2.15 -18.19 -21.63
C PRO A 162 1.37 -19.51 -21.51
N GLN A 163 0.61 -19.87 -22.55
CA GLN A 163 -0.06 -21.18 -22.58
C GLN A 163 0.99 -22.29 -22.65
N TYR A 164 1.15 -23.02 -21.55
CA TYR A 164 1.96 -24.23 -21.54
C TYR A 164 1.12 -25.36 -22.16
N ALA A 165 1.42 -25.71 -23.40
CA ALA A 165 0.93 -26.96 -23.98
C ALA A 165 1.59 -28.12 -23.23
N VAL A 166 0.78 -28.93 -22.56
CA VAL A 166 1.26 -30.20 -22.00
C VAL A 166 1.48 -31.13 -23.20
N VAL A 167 2.75 -31.38 -23.54
CA VAL A 167 3.16 -32.39 -24.52
C VAL A 167 3.23 -33.74 -23.84
#